data_AF-A0A5N4A6B2-F1
#
_entry.id   AF-A0A5N4A6B2-F1
#
_cell.length_a   1.000
_cell.length_b   1.000
_cell.length_c   1.000
_cell.angle_alpha   90.00
_cell.angle_beta   90.00
_cell.angle_gamma   90.00
#
_symmetry.space_group_name_H-M   'P 1'
#
loop_
_entity.id
_entity.type
_entity.pdbx_description
1 polymer ?
#
loop_
_entity_poly.entity_id
_entity_poly.type
_entity_poly.pdbx_seq_one_letter_code
_entity_poly.pdbx_strand_id
1 'polypeptide(L)'
;MKIALFVLLLHFYAGVADKYEENAFLEARLNFFLSFYTECICATGVDPAEANSWLYMAEYSVDPCAECFLRCMYLKSSVMNPDGTINLHTITNKMPYVNVTAVNECMAGSTSLDLCQRSHEFGSCFIEIALKYYSYHH
;
A
#
# COMPACT_ATOMS: atom_id res chain seq x y z
N MET A 1 -27.97 32.05 16.51
CA MET A 1 -28.36 31.13 15.43
C MET A 1 -27.40 31.12 14.21
N LYS A 2 -26.56 32.13 13.97
CA LYS A 2 -25.57 32.11 12.87
C LYS A 2 -24.36 31.20 13.15
N ILE A 3 -23.89 31.16 14.39
CA ILE A 3 -22.69 30.38 14.80
C ILE A 3 -22.92 28.86 14.60
N ALA A 4 -24.11 28.34 14.93
CA ALA A 4 -24.43 26.92 14.76
C ALA A 4 -24.42 26.47 13.28
N LEU A 5 -24.79 27.35 12.35
CA LEU A 5 -24.79 27.09 10.91
C LEU A 5 -23.36 27.02 10.34
N PHE A 6 -22.45 27.89 10.82
CA PHE A 6 -21.04 27.84 10.46
C PHE A 6 -20.35 26.59 10.99
N VAL A 7 -20.66 26.17 12.22
CA VAL A 7 -20.11 24.94 12.80
C VAL A 7 -20.57 23.71 12.02
N LEU A 8 -21.84 23.61 11.65
CA LEU A 8 -22.36 22.49 10.85
C LEU A 8 -21.73 22.41 9.46
N LEU A 9 -21.52 23.57 8.81
CA LEU A 9 -20.84 23.63 7.52
C LEU A 9 -19.39 23.16 7.64
N LEU A 10 -18.64 23.60 8.65
CA LEU A 10 -17.24 23.21 8.85
C LEU A 10 -17.06 21.69 9.08
N HIS A 11 -17.94 21.07 9.87
CA HIS A 11 -17.89 19.61 10.08
C HIS A 11 -18.24 18.83 8.80
N PHE A 12 -19.16 19.35 7.98
CA PHE A 12 -19.48 18.75 6.68
C PHE A 12 -18.29 18.82 5.71
N TYR A 13 -17.57 19.95 5.66
CA TYR A 13 -16.40 20.10 4.81
C TYR A 13 -15.22 19.21 5.24
N ALA A 14 -14.97 19.04 6.54
CA ALA A 14 -13.90 18.16 7.04
C ALA A 14 -14.11 16.69 6.60
N GLY A 15 -15.31 16.14 6.82
CA GLY A 15 -15.60 14.75 6.43
C GLY A 15 -15.61 14.48 4.92
N VAL A 16 -15.68 15.52 4.09
CA VAL A 16 -15.56 15.39 2.62
C VAL A 16 -14.09 15.37 2.19
N ALA A 17 -13.20 16.09 2.88
CA ALA A 17 -11.76 16.10 2.57
C ALA A 17 -11.10 14.74 2.85
N ASP A 18 -11.39 14.13 4.00
CA ASP A 18 -10.83 12.84 4.42
C ASP A 18 -11.16 11.72 3.42
N LYS A 19 -12.44 11.66 3.00
CA LYS A 19 -12.89 10.70 1.97
C LYS A 19 -12.24 10.93 0.63
N TYR A 20 -11.89 12.16 0.28
CA TYR A 20 -11.23 12.47 -0.99
C TYR A 20 -9.78 11.95 -0.99
N GLU A 21 -9.08 12.08 0.13
CA GLU A 21 -7.69 11.63 0.28
C GLU A 21 -7.57 10.09 0.32
N GLU A 22 -8.49 9.42 1.03
CA GLU A 22 -8.59 7.95 1.05
C GLU A 22 -8.84 7.37 -0.36
N ASN A 23 -9.73 8.00 -1.14
CA ASN A 23 -10.01 7.61 -2.52
C ASN A 23 -8.79 7.81 -3.43
N ALA A 24 -8.03 8.90 -3.26
CA ALA A 24 -6.85 9.17 -4.08
C ALA A 24 -5.72 8.15 -3.85
N PHE A 25 -5.49 7.73 -2.61
CA PHE A 25 -4.52 6.68 -2.29
C PHE A 25 -4.93 5.33 -2.91
N LEU A 26 -6.19 4.93 -2.74
CA LEU A 26 -6.72 3.69 -3.31
C LEU A 26 -6.64 3.71 -4.84
N GLU A 27 -7.05 4.79 -5.50
CA GLU A 27 -6.96 4.93 -6.96
C GLU A 27 -5.50 4.84 -7.45
N ALA A 28 -4.55 5.51 -6.78
CA ALA A 28 -3.14 5.44 -7.13
C ALA A 28 -2.59 4.01 -7.00
N ARG A 29 -2.94 3.31 -5.92
CA ARG A 29 -2.56 1.91 -5.70
C ARG A 29 -3.13 0.99 -6.77
N LEU A 30 -4.42 1.10 -7.07
CA LEU A 30 -5.09 0.29 -8.09
C LEU A 30 -4.47 0.53 -9.47
N ASN A 31 -4.32 1.79 -9.89
CA ASN A 31 -3.72 2.14 -11.17
C ASN A 31 -2.28 1.62 -11.32
N PHE A 32 -1.55 1.52 -10.21
CA PHE A 32 -0.17 1.06 -10.24
C PHE A 32 -0.03 -0.47 -10.34
N PHE A 33 -0.89 -1.22 -9.65
CA PHE A 33 -0.74 -2.68 -9.53
C PHE A 33 -1.65 -3.50 -10.45
N LEU A 34 -2.81 -2.99 -10.86
CA LEU A 34 -3.84 -3.79 -11.55
C LEU A 34 -3.33 -4.48 -12.82
N SER A 35 -2.41 -3.85 -13.56
CA SER A 35 -1.82 -4.39 -14.80
C SER A 35 -1.07 -5.71 -14.61
N PHE A 36 -0.62 -6.01 -13.38
CA PHE A 36 0.18 -7.20 -13.08
C PHE A 36 -0.58 -8.25 -12.27
N TYR A 37 -1.78 -7.89 -11.80
CA TYR A 37 -2.55 -8.65 -10.82
C TYR A 37 -2.84 -10.09 -11.30
N THR A 38 -3.48 -10.24 -12.46
CA THR A 38 -3.82 -11.55 -13.02
C THR A 38 -2.59 -12.40 -13.29
N GLU A 39 -1.52 -11.80 -13.82
CA GLU A 39 -0.28 -12.52 -14.09
C GLU A 39 0.33 -13.09 -12.80
N CYS A 40 0.38 -12.27 -11.74
CA CYS A 40 0.96 -12.69 -10.47
C CYS A 40 0.11 -13.72 -9.74
N ILE A 41 -1.22 -13.67 -9.84
CA ILE A 41 -2.09 -14.75 -9.33
C ILE A 41 -1.74 -16.08 -10.01
N CYS A 42 -1.66 -16.08 -11.35
CA CYS A 42 -1.35 -17.29 -12.09
C CYS A 42 0.07 -17.82 -11.80
N ALA A 43 1.03 -16.93 -11.57
CA ALA A 43 2.42 -17.32 -11.33
C ALA A 43 2.64 -17.95 -9.96
N THR A 44 1.90 -17.54 -8.93
CA THR A 44 2.14 -17.97 -7.55
C THR A 44 1.10 -18.96 -7.03
N GLY A 45 -0.07 -19.03 -7.67
CA GLY A 45 -1.18 -19.86 -7.21
C GLY A 45 -1.81 -19.35 -5.91
N VAL A 46 -1.60 -18.09 -5.54
CA VAL A 46 -2.27 -17.45 -4.40
C VAL A 46 -3.79 -17.58 -4.53
N ASP A 47 -4.48 -17.74 -3.41
CA ASP A 47 -5.94 -17.66 -3.39
C ASP A 47 -6.38 -16.28 -3.92
N PRO A 48 -7.21 -16.21 -4.97
CA PRO A 48 -7.73 -14.94 -5.48
C PRO A 48 -8.39 -14.07 -4.41
N ALA A 49 -8.96 -14.65 -3.35
CA ALA A 49 -9.54 -13.90 -2.24
C ALA A 49 -8.47 -13.17 -1.42
N GLU A 50 -7.32 -13.80 -1.16
CA GLU A 50 -6.20 -13.17 -0.47
C GLU A 50 -5.55 -12.08 -1.32
N ALA A 51 -5.34 -12.35 -2.61
CA ALA A 51 -4.84 -11.33 -3.55
C ALA A 51 -5.78 -10.12 -3.61
N ASN A 52 -7.10 -10.35 -3.60
CA ASN A 52 -8.11 -9.31 -3.61
C ASN A 52 -8.10 -8.50 -2.32
N SER A 53 -7.96 -9.18 -1.17
CA SER A 53 -7.84 -8.50 0.12
C SER A 53 -6.62 -7.59 0.17
N TRP A 54 -5.46 -8.06 -0.32
CA TRP A 54 -4.29 -7.20 -0.42
C TRP A 54 -4.50 -6.01 -1.35
N LEU A 55 -5.10 -6.20 -2.53
CA LEU A 55 -5.21 -5.13 -3.51
C LEU A 55 -6.15 -4.03 -3.04
N TYR A 56 -7.33 -4.39 -2.50
CA TYR A 56 -8.41 -3.45 -2.21
C TYR A 56 -8.51 -3.06 -0.73
N MET A 57 -8.10 -3.95 0.18
CA MET A 57 -8.23 -3.74 1.64
C MET A 57 -6.87 -3.54 2.31
N ALA A 58 -5.77 -3.67 1.55
CA ALA A 58 -4.41 -3.57 2.05
C ALA A 58 -4.11 -4.56 3.20
N GLU A 59 -4.82 -5.68 3.26
CA GLU A 59 -4.57 -6.74 4.23
C GLU A 59 -3.47 -7.68 3.73
N TYR A 60 -2.61 -8.14 4.63
CA TYR A 60 -1.49 -9.02 4.30
C TYR A 60 -1.71 -10.39 4.93
N SER A 61 -1.73 -11.43 4.10
CA SER A 61 -1.74 -12.82 4.53
C SER A 61 -0.31 -13.32 4.74
N VAL A 62 -0.14 -14.20 5.72
CA VAL A 62 1.11 -14.94 5.99
C VAL A 62 1.17 -16.26 5.21
N ASP A 63 0.22 -16.51 4.32
CA ASP A 63 0.28 -17.65 3.40
C ASP A 63 1.50 -17.53 2.46
N PRO A 64 2.31 -18.59 2.27
CA PRO A 64 3.50 -18.51 1.43
C PRO A 64 3.23 -18.11 -0.03
N CYS A 65 2.10 -18.52 -0.62
CA CYS A 65 1.72 -18.11 -1.97
C CYS A 65 1.32 -16.62 -2.00
N ALA A 66 0.72 -16.09 -0.93
CA ALA A 66 0.45 -14.67 -0.78
C ALA A 66 1.74 -13.84 -0.65
N GLU A 67 2.70 -14.27 0.17
CA GLU A 67 4.00 -13.59 0.28
C GLU A 67 4.72 -13.55 -1.08
N CYS A 68 4.71 -14.67 -1.81
CA CYS A 68 5.31 -14.72 -3.14
C CYS A 68 4.51 -13.94 -4.19
N PHE A 69 3.20 -13.82 -4.03
CA PHE A 69 2.38 -12.93 -4.86
C PHE A 69 2.84 -11.48 -4.70
N LEU A 70 3.09 -11.02 -3.48
CA LEU A 70 3.62 -9.67 -3.22
C LEU A 70 4.96 -9.44 -3.92
N ARG A 71 5.87 -10.41 -3.79
CA ARG A 71 7.15 -10.36 -4.52
C ARG A 71 6.94 -10.23 -6.02
N CYS A 72 6.03 -11.01 -6.60
CA CYS A 72 5.71 -10.90 -8.02
C CYS A 72 5.23 -9.50 -8.39
N MET A 73 4.27 -8.95 -7.62
CA MET A 73 3.73 -7.61 -7.84
C MET A 73 4.84 -6.55 -7.80
N TYR A 74 5.74 -6.63 -6.81
CA TYR A 74 6.83 -5.65 -6.64
C TYR A 74 7.91 -5.76 -7.71
N LEU A 75 8.25 -6.97 -8.16
CA LEU A 75 9.19 -7.15 -9.27
C LEU A 75 8.60 -6.59 -10.56
N LYS A 76 7.33 -6.89 -10.85
CA LYS A 76 6.65 -6.46 -12.08
C LYS A 76 6.43 -4.96 -12.14
N SER A 77 6.08 -4.35 -11.01
CA SER A 77 5.92 -2.90 -10.90
C SER A 77 7.24 -2.15 -10.74
N SER A 78 8.38 -2.85 -10.68
CA SER A 78 9.71 -2.27 -10.42
C SER A 78 9.84 -1.56 -9.07
N VAL A 79 8.98 -1.90 -8.10
CA VAL A 79 9.13 -1.51 -6.68
C VAL A 79 10.30 -2.25 -6.04
N MET A 80 10.56 -3.48 -6.48
CA MET A 80 11.65 -4.31 -6.00
C MET A 80 12.55 -4.71 -7.18
N ASN A 81 13.86 -4.66 -6.98
CA ASN A 81 14.85 -5.18 -7.91
C ASN A 81 14.98 -6.71 -7.76
N PRO A 82 15.54 -7.43 -8.76
CA PRO A 82 15.69 -8.89 -8.69
C PRO A 82 16.48 -9.42 -7.49
N ASP A 83 17.37 -8.60 -6.92
CA ASP A 83 18.16 -8.92 -5.72
C ASP A 83 17.42 -8.69 -4.39
N GLY A 84 16.16 -8.25 -4.46
CA GLY A 84 15.32 -7.96 -3.30
C GLY A 84 15.49 -6.56 -2.73
N THR A 85 16.28 -5.68 -3.35
CA THR A 85 16.39 -4.27 -2.93
C THR A 85 15.18 -3.47 -3.40
N ILE A 86 14.66 -2.60 -2.54
CA ILE A 86 13.51 -1.75 -2.86
C ILE A 86 13.97 -0.52 -3.66
N ASN A 87 13.25 -0.22 -4.74
CA ASN A 87 13.47 0.93 -5.59
C ASN A 87 12.62 2.11 -5.11
N LEU A 88 13.21 2.90 -4.21
CA LEU A 88 12.58 4.10 -3.66
C LEU A 88 12.12 5.08 -4.75
N HIS A 89 12.90 5.24 -5.81
CA HIS A 89 12.58 6.17 -6.90
C HIS A 89 11.29 5.77 -7.64
N THR A 90 11.10 4.47 -7.89
CA THR A 90 9.84 3.98 -8.47
C THR A 90 8.66 4.30 -7.57
N ILE A 91 8.78 4.05 -6.26
CA ILE A 91 7.70 4.29 -5.30
C ILE A 91 7.33 5.78 -5.28
N THR A 92 8.30 6.68 -5.09
CA THR A 92 8.03 8.11 -4.94
C THR A 92 7.52 8.77 -6.23
N ASN A 93 7.94 8.28 -7.39
CA ASN A 93 7.45 8.77 -8.67
C ASN A 93 6.01 8.30 -8.99
N LYS A 94 5.67 7.06 -8.62
CA LYS A 94 4.39 6.44 -8.99
C LYS A 94 3.31 6.63 -7.93
N MET A 95 3.73 6.88 -6.69
CA MET A 95 2.85 7.14 -5.55
C MET A 95 3.30 8.44 -4.86
N PRO A 96 2.94 9.62 -5.40
CA PRO A 96 3.47 10.91 -4.94
C PRO A 96 3.08 11.29 -3.50
N TYR A 97 2.09 10.61 -2.92
CA TYR A 97 1.62 10.82 -1.54
C TYR A 97 2.36 9.97 -0.50
N VAL A 98 3.37 9.20 -0.92
CA VAL A 98 4.11 8.31 -0.04
C VAL A 98 5.15 9.06 0.78
N ASN A 99 5.15 8.82 2.09
CA ASN A 99 6.17 9.33 3.00
C ASN A 99 7.50 8.58 2.81
N VAL A 100 8.51 9.27 2.29
CA VAL A 100 9.86 8.71 2.04
C VAL A 100 10.51 8.15 3.29
N THR A 101 10.30 8.79 4.45
CA THR A 101 10.84 8.32 5.73
C THR A 101 10.25 6.96 6.09
N ALA A 102 8.93 6.78 5.90
CA ALA A 102 8.26 5.50 6.13
C ALA A 102 8.80 4.39 5.22
N VAL A 103 9.02 4.69 3.94
CA VAL A 103 9.61 3.73 3.00
C VAL A 103 11.00 3.30 3.47
N ASN A 104 11.86 4.26 3.83
CA ASN A 104 13.22 3.95 4.31
C ASN A 104 13.22 3.13 5.61
N GLU A 105 12.31 3.44 6.54
CA GLU A 105 12.15 2.68 7.79
C GLU A 105 11.76 1.23 7.51
N CYS A 106 10.77 1.00 6.65
CA CYS A 106 10.35 -0.35 6.28
C CYS A 106 11.41 -1.11 5.47
N MET A 107 12.16 -0.41 4.61
CA MET A 107 13.30 -1.00 3.90
C MET A 107 14.36 -1.50 4.88
N ALA A 108 14.66 -0.73 5.93
CA ALA A 108 15.65 -1.12 6.94
C ALA A 108 15.17 -2.30 7.81
N GLY A 109 13.86 -2.41 8.06
CA GLY A 109 13.26 -3.50 8.85
C GLY A 109 13.08 -4.82 8.08
N SER A 110 13.06 -4.79 6.75
CA SER A 110 12.79 -5.96 5.91
C SER A 110 14.08 -6.74 5.64
N THR A 111 14.39 -7.69 6.50
CA THR A 111 15.72 -8.33 6.57
C THR A 111 15.72 -9.79 6.14
N SER A 112 14.56 -10.40 5.87
CA SER A 112 14.50 -11.81 5.47
C SER A 112 15.35 -12.10 4.22
N LEU A 113 16.01 -13.26 4.20
CA LEU A 113 16.72 -13.76 3.02
C LEU A 113 15.77 -14.34 1.97
N ASP A 114 14.59 -14.78 2.40
CA ASP A 114 13.52 -15.16 1.48
C ASP A 114 12.90 -13.89 0.90
N LEU A 115 12.94 -13.76 -0.43
CA LEU A 115 12.44 -12.57 -1.11
C LEU A 115 10.91 -12.44 -1.07
N CYS A 116 10.19 -13.54 -0.91
CA CYS A 116 8.74 -13.54 -0.70
C CYS A 116 8.44 -12.96 0.68
N GLN A 117 9.07 -13.51 1.72
CA GLN A 117 8.91 -13.02 3.08
C GLN A 117 9.39 -11.56 3.22
N ARG A 118 10.51 -11.19 2.60
CA ARG A 118 10.99 -9.79 2.59
C ARG A 118 9.98 -8.84 1.94
N SER A 119 9.31 -9.27 0.87
CA SER A 119 8.25 -8.49 0.24
C SER A 119 7.07 -8.29 1.19
N HIS A 120 6.70 -9.34 1.92
CA HIS A 120 5.66 -9.28 2.94
C HIS A 120 6.05 -8.35 4.10
N GLU A 121 7.27 -8.47 4.65
CA GLU A 121 7.81 -7.60 5.70
C GLU A 121 7.75 -6.13 5.28
N PHE A 122 8.21 -5.82 4.08
CA PHE A 122 8.21 -4.46 3.55
C PHE A 122 6.79 -3.92 3.39
N GLY A 123 5.92 -4.67 2.73
CA GLY A 123 4.57 -4.24 2.41
C GLY A 123 3.69 -4.04 3.65
N SER A 124 3.76 -4.96 4.60
CA SER A 124 3.00 -4.90 5.86
C SER A 124 3.47 -3.73 6.73
N CYS A 125 4.77 -3.55 6.90
CA CYS A 125 5.32 -2.37 7.57
C CYS A 125 4.85 -1.07 6.92
N PHE A 126 4.91 -1.01 5.58
CA PHE A 126 4.57 0.22 4.86
C PHE A 126 3.11 0.62 5.06
N ILE A 127 2.19 -0.33 5.01
CA ILE A 127 0.77 -0.09 5.26
C ILE A 127 0.51 0.22 6.73
N GLU A 128 1.18 -0.44 7.68
CA GLU A 128 1.05 -0.10 9.11
C GLU A 128 1.43 1.36 9.36
N ILE A 129 2.55 1.82 8.81
CA ILE A 129 2.96 3.23 8.95
C ILE A 129 1.97 4.17 8.24
N ALA A 130 1.52 3.82 7.03
CA ALA A 130 0.54 4.64 6.30
C ALA A 130 -0.80 4.79 7.05
N LEU A 131 -1.34 3.68 7.58
CA LEU A 131 -2.56 3.68 8.38
C LEU A 131 -2.38 4.44 9.70
N LYS A 132 -1.21 4.29 10.34
CA LYS A 132 -0.85 5.05 11.54
C LYS A 132 -0.88 6.54 11.25
N TYR A 133 -0.21 7.01 10.19
CA TYR A 133 -0.26 8.42 9.78
C TYR A 133 -1.70 8.91 9.54
N TYR A 134 -2.54 8.12 8.85
CA TYR A 134 -3.95 8.47 8.64
C TYR A 134 -4.69 8.63 9.99
N SER A 135 -4.53 7.68 10.92
CA SER A 135 -5.19 7.73 12.24
C SER A 135 -4.70 8.84 13.19
N TYR A 136 -3.54 9.44 12.93
CA TYR A 136 -3.02 10.57 13.73
C TYR A 136 -3.44 11.94 13.18
N HIS A 137 -3.84 12.01 11.92
CA HIS A 137 -4.18 13.26 11.24
C HIS A 137 -5.69 13.42 11.00
N HIS A 138 -6.49 12.40 11.30
CA HIS A 138 -7.95 12.38 11.27
C HIS A 138 -8.50 11.78 12.58
#